data_AF-B6K1F2-F1
#
_entry.id   AF-B6K1F2-F1
#
_cell.length_a   1.000
_cell.length_b   1.000
_cell.length_c   1.000
_cell.angle_alpha   90.00
_cell.angle_beta   90.00
_cell.angle_gamma   90.00
#
_symmetry.space_group_name_H-M   'P 1'
#
loop_
_entity.id
_entity.type
_entity.pdbx_description
1 polymer ?
#
loop_
_entity_poly.entity_id
_entity_poly.type
_entity_poly.pdbx_seq_one_letter_code
_entity_poly.pdbx_strand_id
1 'polypeptide(L)'
;MKAIATLLRLILFLFSFNVVRCASSTTVTEAELNSVLLQNIEDQTVEYYKVTWSPAVEKTINVTLSVCTTFDGATQLSLYASNSSLSQATSTTNVSYAQVDLGLANLSYTTYPPLYLAVSSEISMFRRNELNEAYGMKDSSSASLYTVYELGIGDNVTYHEYVDSRFLYAQDTDSAAALLITGNLTTNDTSVIPDYEIYVNPANSSLDLKLRQLSHSFCAFRDNPSLLNLNNADRSMTLRGLGPMAKEQFYVKGLNASTTYNAYLVDPNNGTLGGTTFQAIGFTTKQNTTCQLIYDLEFCSNVAYAAPGSPTRFSAGTLAKWYDEQAAGFYKNFTYTLHQLPCNASKESTYSLLRNCTDCAANYKNWLCAVLIPRCTDWARNDTFLSLKNNTSRYPLIDEYIQPGPYKEILPCSYLCYEMAASCPIDFGFTCPKTGRGLEQTYGTPSQETDNISCNAPGVEFYVSEAYTSTIRYNSLFLLVLFWFIFHFLE
;
A
#
# COMPACT_ATOMS: atom_id res chain seq x y z
N MET A 1 34.27 10.83 28.50
CA MET A 1 33.48 9.67 28.99
C MET A 1 32.24 10.05 29.80
N LYS A 2 32.28 11.01 30.75
CA LYS A 2 31.07 11.43 31.50
C LYS A 2 30.03 12.19 30.65
N ALA A 3 30.43 12.91 29.59
CA ALA A 3 29.49 13.64 28.72
C ALA A 3 28.68 12.73 27.76
N ILE A 4 29.24 11.58 27.37
CA ILE A 4 28.56 10.60 26.48
C ILE A 4 27.50 9.82 27.25
N ALA A 5 27.71 9.57 28.55
CA ALA A 5 26.73 8.93 29.42
C ALA A 5 25.50 9.82 29.69
N THR A 6 25.66 11.15 29.70
CA THR A 6 24.55 12.10 29.87
C THR A 6 23.72 12.24 28.59
N LEU A 7 24.36 12.17 27.42
CA LEU A 7 23.67 12.18 26.13
C LEU A 7 22.88 10.88 25.89
N LEU A 8 23.42 9.72 26.29
CA LEU A 8 22.70 8.44 26.23
C LEU A 8 21.49 8.40 27.20
N ARG A 9 21.57 9.05 28.36
CA ARG A 9 20.44 9.17 29.29
C ARG A 9 19.34 10.09 28.78
N LEU A 10 19.68 11.14 28.03
CA LEU A 10 18.70 12.03 27.40
C LEU A 10 18.00 11.34 26.21
N ILE A 11 18.73 10.52 25.44
CA ILE A 11 18.18 9.74 24.33
C ILE A 11 17.33 8.56 24.83
N LEU A 12 17.70 7.91 25.94
CA LEU A 12 16.84 6.90 26.57
C LEU A 12 15.57 7.50 27.19
N PHE A 13 15.60 8.74 27.68
CA PHE A 13 14.40 9.42 28.20
C PHE A 13 13.42 9.82 27.08
N LEU A 14 13.92 10.02 25.85
CA LEU A 14 13.10 10.34 24.68
C LEU A 14 12.51 9.10 23.98
N PHE A 15 12.96 7.89 24.30
CA PHE A 15 12.49 6.63 23.68
C PHE A 15 11.61 5.75 24.59
N SER A 16 11.26 6.22 25.80
CA SER A 16 10.43 5.47 26.75
C SER A 16 9.02 6.02 26.96
N PHE A 17 8.51 6.90 26.08
CA PHE A 17 7.06 7.11 25.96
C PHE A 17 6.46 6.03 25.06
N ASN A 18 6.50 4.79 25.56
CA ASN A 18 5.55 3.78 25.12
C ASN A 18 4.17 4.22 25.57
N VAL A 19 3.27 4.34 24.60
CA VAL A 19 1.83 4.49 24.78
C VAL A 19 1.32 3.26 25.51
N VAL A 20 1.37 3.31 26.84
CA VAL A 20 0.49 2.49 27.67
C VAL A 20 -0.90 3.06 27.44
N ARG A 21 -1.69 2.40 26.58
CA ARG A 21 -3.15 2.50 26.62
C ARG A 21 -3.59 2.02 28.00
N CYS A 22 -3.56 2.93 28.98
CA CYS A 22 -4.37 2.77 30.16
C CYS A 22 -5.81 2.79 29.66
N ALA A 23 -6.52 1.70 29.89
CA ALA A 23 -7.97 1.64 29.86
C ALA A 23 -8.51 2.55 30.97
N SER A 24 -8.43 3.86 30.76
CA SER A 24 -9.32 4.80 31.42
C SER A 24 -10.61 4.76 30.63
N SER A 25 -11.66 4.23 31.25
CA SER A 25 -13.04 4.43 30.83
C SER A 25 -13.34 5.93 30.86
N THR A 26 -12.89 6.67 29.85
CA THR A 26 -13.41 8.00 29.56
C THR A 26 -14.75 7.76 28.91
N THR A 27 -15.79 7.86 29.75
CA THR A 27 -17.15 8.15 29.31
C THR A 27 -17.05 9.29 28.31
N VAL A 28 -17.28 8.97 27.03
CA VAL A 28 -17.50 9.95 25.97
C VAL A 28 -18.76 10.69 26.39
N THR A 29 -18.60 11.81 27.10
CA THR A 29 -19.61 12.86 27.04
C THR A 29 -19.49 13.38 25.63
N GLU A 30 -20.36 12.88 24.75
CA GLU A 30 -20.61 13.47 23.44
C GLU A 30 -20.58 14.98 23.60
N ALA A 31 -19.77 15.68 22.79
CA ALA A 31 -19.91 17.12 22.71
C ALA A 31 -21.37 17.37 22.31
N GLU A 32 -22.19 17.92 23.22
CA GLU A 32 -23.57 18.25 22.94
C GLU A 32 -23.59 19.25 21.79
N LEU A 33 -23.92 18.74 20.62
CA LEU A 33 -23.90 19.47 19.38
C LEU A 33 -25.27 20.13 19.24
N ASN A 34 -25.44 21.25 19.93
CA ASN A 34 -26.64 22.07 19.80
C ASN A 34 -26.59 22.74 18.42
N SER A 35 -27.23 22.12 17.43
CA SER A 35 -27.49 22.75 16.14
C SER A 35 -28.47 23.91 16.36
N VAL A 36 -28.02 25.13 16.10
CA VAL A 36 -28.93 26.26 15.94
C VAL A 36 -29.03 26.50 14.44
N LEU A 37 -30.11 25.98 13.86
CA LEU A 37 -30.44 26.18 12.45
C LEU A 37 -30.89 27.62 12.26
N LEU A 38 -30.02 28.50 11.73
CA LEU A 38 -30.38 29.88 11.44
C LEU A 38 -29.80 30.39 10.11
N GLN A 39 -30.71 30.39 9.13
CA GLN A 39 -30.88 31.32 8.01
C GLN A 39 -29.93 31.24 6.80
N ASN A 40 -30.58 31.14 5.63
CA ASN A 40 -30.02 31.53 4.33
C ASN A 40 -29.60 33.00 4.39
N ILE A 41 -28.36 33.27 4.06
CA ILE A 41 -27.89 34.62 3.76
C ILE A 41 -27.42 34.56 2.32
N GLU A 42 -28.08 35.31 1.43
CA GLU A 42 -27.64 35.58 0.05
C GLU A 42 -27.06 34.35 -0.69
N ASP A 43 -27.91 33.43 -1.13
CA ASP A 43 -27.57 32.27 -1.98
C ASP A 43 -26.58 31.24 -1.38
N GLN A 44 -26.11 31.41 -0.14
CA GLN A 44 -25.27 30.43 0.57
C GLN A 44 -26.02 29.75 1.73
N THR A 45 -25.84 28.44 1.85
CA THR A 45 -26.29 27.68 3.03
C THR A 45 -25.13 27.61 4.04
N VAL A 46 -25.41 27.81 5.33
CA VAL A 46 -24.42 27.74 6.41
C VAL A 46 -25.03 27.00 7.59
N GLU A 47 -24.37 25.97 8.10
CA GLU A 47 -24.73 25.31 9.36
C GLU A 47 -23.71 25.67 10.44
N TYR A 48 -24.21 26.09 11.60
CA TYR A 48 -23.39 26.49 12.74
C TYR A 48 -23.45 25.46 13.86
N TYR A 49 -22.30 25.24 14.49
CA TYR A 49 -22.14 24.32 15.60
C TYR A 49 -21.45 25.00 16.78
N LYS A 50 -21.88 24.64 17.99
CA LYS A 50 -21.25 25.06 19.23
C LYS A 50 -20.76 23.82 19.95
N VAL A 51 -19.45 23.74 20.15
CA VAL A 51 -18.76 22.64 20.82
C VAL A 51 -18.40 23.12 22.22
N THR A 52 -18.80 22.36 23.24
CA THR A 52 -18.46 22.64 24.65
C THR A 52 -17.94 21.37 25.30
N TRP A 53 -17.08 21.52 26.31
CA TRP A 53 -16.57 20.39 27.10
C TRP A 53 -16.37 20.81 28.56
N SER A 54 -16.32 19.80 29.43
CA SER A 54 -16.08 19.93 30.87
C SER A 54 -14.96 18.97 31.29
N PRO A 55 -14.03 19.37 32.18
CA PRO A 55 -13.88 20.71 32.75
C PRO A 55 -13.47 21.74 31.68
N ALA A 56 -13.70 23.03 31.96
CA ALA A 56 -13.35 24.15 31.07
C ALA A 56 -11.84 24.41 31.07
N VAL A 57 -11.09 23.43 30.58
CA VAL A 57 -9.64 23.48 30.39
C VAL A 57 -9.33 23.67 28.90
N GLU A 58 -8.15 24.22 28.63
CA GLU A 58 -7.64 24.34 27.26
C GLU A 58 -7.41 22.95 26.66
N LYS A 59 -7.89 22.74 25.43
CA LYS A 59 -7.73 21.50 24.67
C LYS A 59 -7.39 21.80 23.23
N THR A 60 -6.66 20.89 22.58
CA THR A 60 -6.43 20.90 21.13
C THR A 60 -7.52 20.07 20.47
N ILE A 61 -8.50 20.75 19.89
CA ILE A 61 -9.63 20.13 19.21
C ILE A 61 -9.30 20.00 17.72
N ASN A 62 -9.30 18.78 17.23
CA ASN A 62 -9.20 18.47 15.81
C ASN A 62 -10.62 18.30 15.24
N VAL A 63 -10.90 19.03 14.17
CA VAL A 63 -12.18 19.02 13.47
C VAL A 63 -11.91 18.56 12.05
N THR A 64 -12.63 17.53 11.61
CA THR A 64 -12.49 16.93 10.29
C THR A 64 -13.84 16.87 9.61
N LEU A 65 -13.92 17.33 8.37
CA LEU A 65 -15.13 17.37 7.55
C LEU A 65 -14.94 16.45 6.34
N SER A 66 -15.75 15.40 6.23
CA SER A 66 -15.67 14.37 5.18
C SER A 66 -16.92 14.40 4.32
N VAL A 67 -16.80 14.51 3.01
CA VAL A 67 -17.95 14.57 2.08
C VAL A 67 -18.34 13.18 1.59
N CYS A 68 -19.61 12.78 1.73
CA CYS A 68 -20.06 11.41 1.43
C CYS A 68 -20.75 11.29 0.06
N THR A 69 -21.25 12.39 -0.50
CA THR A 69 -21.95 12.41 -1.80
C THR A 69 -21.03 12.62 -3.00
N THR A 70 -21.27 11.91 -4.10
CA THR A 70 -20.37 11.85 -5.27
C THR A 70 -20.86 12.62 -6.52
N PHE A 71 -21.54 13.75 -6.38
CA PHE A 71 -22.00 14.55 -7.53
C PHE A 71 -21.12 15.78 -7.78
N ASP A 72 -21.18 16.34 -8.99
CA ASP A 72 -20.36 17.51 -9.36
C ASP A 72 -20.69 18.71 -8.47
N GLY A 73 -19.67 19.27 -7.80
CA GLY A 73 -19.83 20.37 -6.84
C GLY A 73 -19.99 19.96 -5.38
N ALA A 74 -20.07 18.66 -5.07
CA ALA A 74 -20.15 18.17 -3.68
C ALA A 74 -18.92 18.54 -2.82
N THR A 75 -17.77 18.79 -3.45
CA THR A 75 -16.52 19.18 -2.76
C THR A 75 -16.43 20.67 -2.43
N GLN A 76 -17.40 21.49 -2.81
CA GLN A 76 -17.40 22.93 -2.53
C GLN A 76 -17.91 23.26 -1.12
N LEU A 77 -17.43 22.51 -0.13
CA LEU A 77 -17.68 22.79 1.27
C LEU A 77 -16.47 23.45 1.91
N SER A 78 -16.76 24.39 2.81
CA SER A 78 -15.75 25.08 3.61
C SER A 78 -16.04 24.86 5.08
N LEU A 79 -15.00 24.54 5.84
CA LEU A 79 -15.05 24.41 7.29
C LEU A 79 -14.42 25.65 7.93
N TYR A 80 -15.11 26.21 8.92
CA TYR A 80 -14.64 27.35 9.71
C TYR A 80 -14.65 27.01 11.19
N ALA A 81 -13.69 27.56 11.93
CA ALA A 81 -13.58 27.43 13.38
C ALA A 81 -13.18 28.77 14.02
N SER A 82 -13.82 29.12 15.14
CA SER A 82 -13.46 30.30 15.95
C SER A 82 -13.75 30.08 17.43
N ASN A 83 -12.90 30.64 18.29
CA ASN A 83 -13.12 30.74 19.74
C ASN A 83 -14.03 31.92 20.14
N SER A 84 -14.50 32.68 19.15
CA SER A 84 -15.49 33.75 19.29
C SER A 84 -16.74 33.42 18.47
N SER A 85 -17.85 34.10 18.72
CA SER A 85 -19.09 33.84 17.96
C SER A 85 -18.85 34.05 16.46
N LEU A 86 -19.20 33.05 15.64
CA LEU A 86 -19.28 33.18 14.18
C LEU A 86 -20.54 34.00 13.81
N SER A 87 -20.48 35.31 13.98
CA SER A 87 -21.53 36.21 13.48
C SER A 87 -21.29 36.46 11.99
N GLN A 88 -22.15 35.90 11.13
CA GLN A 88 -22.18 36.07 9.66
C GLN A 88 -20.78 36.09 9.01
N ALA A 89 -20.33 34.94 8.50
CA ALA A 89 -18.98 34.61 8.03
C ALA A 89 -18.37 35.49 6.90
N THR A 90 -18.35 36.81 7.06
CA THR A 90 -17.74 37.80 6.15
C THR A 90 -16.63 38.62 6.82
N SER A 91 -16.38 38.41 8.13
CA SER A 91 -15.35 39.10 8.90
C SER A 91 -14.09 38.23 9.08
N THR A 92 -13.03 38.57 8.33
CA THR A 92 -11.73 37.88 8.25
C THR A 92 -10.84 38.00 9.51
N THR A 93 -11.40 38.36 10.66
CA THR A 93 -10.63 38.51 11.91
C THR A 93 -10.96 37.37 12.87
N ASN A 94 -9.95 36.57 13.25
CA ASN A 94 -10.01 35.47 14.23
C ASN A 94 -10.81 34.20 13.85
N VAL A 95 -10.85 33.86 12.56
CA VAL A 95 -11.46 32.61 12.06
C VAL A 95 -10.39 31.78 11.34
N SER A 96 -10.24 30.51 11.72
CA SER A 96 -9.49 29.52 10.95
C SER A 96 -10.42 28.86 9.95
N TYR A 97 -9.97 28.66 8.72
CA TYR A 97 -10.77 28.02 7.69
C TYR A 97 -9.98 26.94 6.94
N ALA A 98 -10.68 25.93 6.46
CA ALA A 98 -10.17 24.91 5.55
C ALA A 98 -11.20 24.64 4.46
N GLN A 99 -10.76 24.59 3.22
CA GLN A 99 -11.58 24.14 2.10
C GLN A 99 -11.48 22.61 1.99
N VAL A 100 -12.56 21.96 1.58
CA VAL A 100 -12.52 20.53 1.28
C VAL A 100 -11.63 20.30 0.06
N ASP A 101 -10.61 19.45 0.24
CA ASP A 101 -9.74 18.97 -0.83
C ASP A 101 -9.89 17.45 -0.95
N LEU A 102 -10.17 17.00 -2.17
CA LEU A 102 -10.45 15.60 -2.49
C LEU A 102 -11.43 14.90 -1.51
N GLY A 103 -12.42 15.65 -1.00
CA GLY A 103 -13.47 15.16 -0.10
C GLY A 103 -13.20 15.29 1.40
N LEU A 104 -12.03 15.79 1.82
CA LEU A 104 -11.67 15.99 3.22
C LEU A 104 -11.21 17.42 3.50
N ALA A 105 -11.65 18.00 4.63
CA ALA A 105 -11.02 19.18 5.24
C ALA A 105 -10.66 18.88 6.69
N ASN A 106 -9.55 19.43 7.17
CA ASN A 106 -9.11 19.31 8.55
C ASN A 106 -8.75 20.68 9.14
N LEU A 107 -9.03 20.86 10.42
CA LEU A 107 -8.61 22.00 11.21
C LEU A 107 -8.20 21.53 12.61
N SER A 108 -7.13 22.11 13.14
CA SER A 108 -6.73 21.91 14.53
C SER A 108 -6.74 23.26 15.24
N TYR A 109 -7.40 23.33 16.39
CA TYR A 109 -7.57 24.56 17.14
C TYR A 109 -7.37 24.32 18.63
N THR A 110 -6.49 25.09 19.27
CA THR A 110 -6.25 24.99 20.72
C THR A 110 -6.97 26.12 21.44
N THR A 111 -7.94 25.81 22.30
CA THR A 111 -8.77 26.83 22.96
C THR A 111 -9.46 26.32 24.22
N TYR A 112 -10.13 27.23 24.93
CA TYR A 112 -11.09 26.94 26.01
C TYR A 112 -12.51 26.87 25.42
N PRO A 113 -13.45 26.13 26.02
CA PRO A 113 -14.82 26.07 25.52
C PRO A 113 -15.55 27.41 25.75
N PRO A 114 -16.50 27.82 24.87
CA PRO A 114 -16.98 27.13 23.68
C PRO A 114 -16.12 27.37 22.42
N LEU A 115 -16.01 26.35 21.58
CA LEU A 115 -15.54 26.47 20.20
C LEU A 115 -16.75 26.56 19.27
N TYR A 116 -16.77 27.54 18.37
CA TYR A 116 -17.81 27.67 17.36
C TYR A 116 -17.29 27.18 16.01
N LEU A 117 -18.09 26.39 15.30
CA LEU A 117 -17.79 25.90 13.96
C LEU A 117 -18.88 26.35 12.99
N ALA A 118 -18.51 26.50 11.73
CA ALA A 118 -19.46 26.65 10.65
C ALA A 118 -19.04 25.79 9.45
N VAL A 119 -20.02 25.18 8.79
CA VAL A 119 -19.84 24.57 7.47
C VAL A 119 -20.63 25.42 6.49
N SER A 120 -20.04 25.80 5.37
CA SER A 120 -20.72 26.54 4.31
C SER A 120 -20.55 25.86 2.96
N SER A 121 -21.42 26.21 2.02
CA SER A 121 -21.35 25.81 0.62
C SER A 121 -21.66 27.01 -0.27
N GLU A 122 -20.90 27.17 -1.35
CA GLU A 122 -21.10 28.23 -2.33
C GLU A 122 -22.19 27.89 -3.38
N ILE A 123 -22.52 26.61 -3.57
CA ILE A 123 -23.33 26.15 -4.72
C ILE A 123 -24.49 25.21 -4.32
N SER A 124 -24.40 24.49 -3.21
CA SER A 124 -25.36 23.43 -2.86
C SER A 124 -26.07 23.66 -1.52
N MET A 125 -27.33 23.22 -1.43
CA MET A 125 -27.93 22.92 -0.13
C MET A 125 -27.19 21.70 0.45
N PHE A 126 -26.95 21.63 1.75
CA PHE A 126 -26.28 20.50 2.39
C PHE A 126 -26.95 20.09 3.68
N ARG A 127 -26.62 18.89 4.16
CA ARG A 127 -27.11 18.34 5.43
C ARG A 127 -26.02 17.48 6.06
N ARG A 128 -25.86 17.57 7.38
CA ARG A 128 -25.04 16.61 8.14
C ARG A 128 -25.63 15.19 8.06
N ASN A 129 -24.77 14.18 7.93
CA ASN A 129 -25.14 12.79 8.13
C ASN A 129 -25.29 12.49 9.64
N GLU A 130 -26.45 11.99 10.05
CA GLU A 130 -26.65 11.42 11.39
C GLU A 130 -26.59 9.89 11.27
N LEU A 131 -25.87 9.23 12.19
CA LEU A 131 -25.80 7.77 12.27
C LEU A 131 -27.24 7.18 12.22
N ASN A 132 -27.52 6.36 11.20
CA ASN A 132 -28.75 5.60 10.92
C ASN A 132 -29.67 6.09 9.78
N GLU A 133 -29.33 7.15 9.02
CA GLU A 133 -30.04 7.44 7.76
C GLU A 133 -29.34 6.76 6.57
N ALA A 134 -29.75 5.54 6.22
CA ALA A 134 -29.37 4.93 4.96
C ALA A 134 -30.01 5.72 3.80
N TYR A 135 -29.23 6.52 3.07
CA TYR A 135 -29.75 7.27 1.92
C TYR A 135 -29.23 6.72 0.58
N GLY A 136 -30.10 5.96 -0.09
CA GLY A 136 -30.11 5.86 -1.54
C GLY A 136 -30.83 7.08 -2.13
N MET A 137 -30.22 7.73 -3.13
CA MET A 137 -30.91 8.71 -3.96
C MET A 137 -32.14 8.08 -4.62
N LYS A 138 -33.36 8.37 -4.14
CA LYS A 138 -34.58 8.46 -4.96
C LYS A 138 -35.63 9.34 -4.27
N ASP A 139 -35.58 10.65 -4.52
CA ASP A 139 -36.82 11.41 -4.66
C ASP A 139 -36.93 11.86 -6.11
N SER A 140 -37.87 11.23 -6.81
CA SER A 140 -38.18 11.43 -8.23
C SER A 140 -39.16 12.60 -8.41
N SER A 141 -38.86 13.73 -7.79
CA SER A 141 -39.56 14.99 -8.04
C SER A 141 -38.70 16.15 -7.51
N SER A 142 -38.16 16.96 -8.42
CA SER A 142 -37.26 18.10 -8.17
C SER A 142 -35.94 17.76 -7.43
N ALA A 143 -34.93 17.35 -8.21
CA ALA A 143 -33.59 17.03 -7.72
C ALA A 143 -32.87 18.27 -7.14
N SER A 144 -33.17 18.58 -5.89
CA SER A 144 -32.29 19.39 -5.04
C SER A 144 -31.20 18.43 -4.56
N LEU A 145 -30.00 18.50 -5.16
CA LEU A 145 -28.86 17.69 -4.74
C LEU A 145 -28.36 18.25 -3.41
N TYR A 146 -28.60 17.53 -2.32
CA TYR A 146 -28.03 17.87 -1.02
C TYR A 146 -26.66 17.22 -0.87
N THR A 147 -25.64 18.01 -0.53
CA THR A 147 -24.34 17.46 -0.14
C THR A 147 -24.47 16.86 1.26
N VAL A 148 -24.15 15.57 1.41
CA VAL A 148 -24.09 14.91 2.72
C VAL A 148 -22.64 14.84 3.17
N TYR A 149 -22.40 15.20 4.43
CA TYR A 149 -21.07 15.19 5.02
C TYR A 149 -21.08 14.64 6.45
N GLU A 150 -19.92 14.16 6.89
CA GLU A 150 -19.63 13.78 8.27
C GLU A 150 -18.70 14.79 8.92
N LEU A 151 -18.99 15.15 10.17
CA LEU A 151 -18.17 16.05 10.97
C LEU A 151 -17.62 15.27 12.16
N GLY A 152 -16.31 15.05 12.14
CA GLY A 152 -15.55 14.44 13.25
C GLY A 152 -14.95 15.52 14.14
N ILE A 153 -15.14 15.40 15.46
CA ILE A 153 -14.59 16.33 16.45
C ILE A 153 -13.92 15.51 17.54
N GLY A 154 -12.61 15.67 17.70
CA GLY A 154 -11.82 14.91 18.66
C GLY A 154 -10.86 15.77 19.48
N ASP A 155 -10.64 15.36 20.73
CA ASP A 155 -9.59 15.91 21.60
C ASP A 155 -8.26 15.24 21.26
N ASN A 156 -7.40 15.96 20.54
CA ASN A 156 -6.11 15.47 20.04
C ASN A 156 -6.19 14.21 19.15
N VAL A 157 -7.36 13.92 18.56
CA VAL A 157 -7.59 12.78 17.66
C VAL A 157 -8.43 13.21 16.47
N THR A 158 -8.16 12.62 15.30
CA THR A 158 -8.91 12.82 14.05
C THR A 158 -9.80 11.61 13.78
N TYR A 159 -11.04 11.83 13.34
CA TYR A 159 -11.95 10.74 12.96
C TYR A 159 -11.86 10.40 11.48
N HIS A 160 -11.51 11.37 10.64
CA HIS A 160 -11.27 11.18 9.22
C HIS A 160 -9.82 11.53 8.90
N GLU A 161 -9.10 10.64 8.25
CA GLU A 161 -7.70 10.82 7.92
C GLU A 161 -7.40 10.34 6.50
N TYR A 162 -6.49 11.02 5.83
CA TYR A 162 -5.91 10.56 4.57
C TYR A 162 -4.41 10.37 4.74
N VAL A 163 -3.93 9.19 4.38
CA VAL A 163 -2.53 8.82 4.42
C VAL A 163 -1.99 8.83 2.99
N ASP A 164 -1.18 9.84 2.68
CA ASP A 164 -0.59 10.01 1.34
C ASP A 164 0.55 9.03 1.03
N SER A 165 1.07 8.34 2.06
CA SER A 165 2.05 7.28 1.83
C SER A 165 1.35 6.05 1.23
N ARG A 166 1.87 5.56 0.11
CA ARG A 166 1.41 4.32 -0.50
C ARG A 166 1.46 3.17 0.51
N PHE A 167 0.29 2.61 0.81
CA PHE A 167 0.12 1.50 1.75
C PHE A 167 -0.59 0.29 1.14
N LEU A 168 -1.03 0.39 -0.11
CA LEU A 168 -1.57 -0.72 -0.89
C LEU A 168 -0.68 -0.93 -2.11
N TYR A 169 -0.47 -2.20 -2.48
CA TYR A 169 0.34 -2.53 -3.63
C TYR A 169 -0.17 -3.72 -4.42
N ALA A 170 -0.06 -3.65 -5.75
CA ALA A 170 -0.38 -4.77 -6.63
C ALA A 170 0.83 -5.71 -6.78
N GLN A 171 0.63 -6.98 -6.45
CA GLN A 171 1.66 -8.01 -6.61
C GLN A 171 1.72 -8.51 -8.05
N ASP A 172 0.58 -8.97 -8.58
CA ASP A 172 0.39 -9.31 -9.99
C ASP A 172 -1.10 -9.51 -10.30
N THR A 173 -1.40 -9.70 -11.58
CA THR A 173 -2.75 -9.93 -12.11
C THR A 173 -2.80 -11.17 -12.99
N ASP A 174 -3.97 -11.76 -13.19
CA ASP A 174 -4.25 -12.57 -14.38
C ASP A 174 -5.31 -11.87 -15.24
N SER A 175 -6.01 -12.60 -16.10
CA SER A 175 -7.06 -12.04 -16.95
C SER A 175 -8.36 -11.70 -16.21
N ALA A 176 -8.57 -12.20 -14.99
CA ALA A 176 -9.84 -12.08 -14.26
C ALA A 176 -9.70 -11.80 -12.75
N ALA A 177 -8.48 -11.79 -12.22
CA ALA A 177 -8.18 -11.58 -10.81
C ALA A 177 -6.89 -10.77 -10.62
N ALA A 178 -6.77 -10.16 -9.44
CA ALA A 178 -5.59 -9.42 -9.01
C ALA A 178 -5.25 -9.79 -7.56
N LEU A 179 -3.96 -9.86 -7.26
CA LEU A 179 -3.47 -10.04 -5.91
C LEU A 179 -2.84 -8.74 -5.44
N LEU A 180 -3.39 -8.21 -4.35
CA LEU A 180 -2.95 -6.96 -3.75
C LEU A 180 -2.52 -7.23 -2.31
N ILE A 181 -1.56 -6.47 -1.79
CA ILE A 181 -1.14 -6.55 -0.39
C ILE A 181 -0.99 -5.17 0.23
N THR A 182 -1.13 -5.08 1.55
CA THR A 182 -0.83 -3.85 2.30
C THR A 182 0.67 -3.67 2.52
N GLY A 183 1.06 -2.50 3.02
CA GLY A 183 2.35 -2.29 3.64
C GLY A 183 2.52 -3.11 4.93
N ASN A 184 3.74 -3.03 5.49
CA ASN A 184 4.07 -3.71 6.74
C ASN A 184 3.15 -3.27 7.87
N LEU A 185 2.50 -4.24 8.52
CA LEU A 185 1.80 -4.01 9.79
C LEU A 185 2.79 -3.95 10.96
N THR A 186 2.26 -3.66 12.14
CA THR A 186 3.05 -3.49 13.37
C THR A 186 3.49 -4.80 14.01
N THR A 187 2.92 -5.94 13.59
CA THR A 187 3.22 -7.26 14.14
C THR A 187 3.54 -8.26 13.03
N ASN A 188 4.13 -9.38 13.40
CA ASN A 188 4.33 -10.55 12.53
C ASN A 188 3.22 -11.59 12.68
N ASP A 189 2.13 -11.26 13.38
CA ASP A 189 1.03 -12.17 13.62
C ASP A 189 0.11 -12.20 12.40
N THR A 190 -0.11 -13.40 11.87
CA THR A 190 -0.98 -13.65 10.71
C THR A 190 -2.34 -14.21 11.12
N SER A 191 -2.62 -14.34 12.43
CA SER A 191 -3.89 -14.88 12.94
C SER A 191 -5.01 -13.85 13.00
N VAL A 192 -4.66 -12.56 13.02
CA VAL A 192 -5.61 -11.44 13.07
C VAL A 192 -5.60 -10.73 11.72
N ILE A 193 -6.76 -10.72 11.06
CA ILE A 193 -6.99 -9.95 9.83
C ILE A 193 -7.53 -8.58 10.24
N PRO A 194 -6.88 -7.47 9.86
CA PRO A 194 -7.42 -6.12 10.06
C PRO A 194 -8.77 -5.93 9.38
N ASP A 195 -9.49 -4.88 9.79
CA ASP A 195 -10.79 -4.54 9.20
C ASP A 195 -10.68 -3.67 7.95
N TYR A 196 -9.54 -3.73 7.24
CA TYR A 196 -9.37 -2.98 6.00
C TYR A 196 -10.40 -3.42 4.95
N GLU A 197 -10.90 -2.43 4.22
CA GLU A 197 -11.82 -2.61 3.11
C GLU A 197 -11.17 -2.15 1.80
N ILE A 198 -11.53 -2.82 0.70
CA ILE A 198 -11.00 -2.51 -0.62
C ILE A 198 -12.12 -2.19 -1.59
N TYR A 199 -11.90 -1.17 -2.42
CA TYR A 199 -12.82 -0.70 -3.44
C TYR A 199 -12.08 -0.64 -4.77
N VAL A 200 -12.55 -1.38 -5.78
CA VAL A 200 -11.87 -1.48 -7.08
C VAL A 200 -12.83 -1.10 -8.20
N ASN A 201 -12.40 -0.18 -9.05
CA ASN A 201 -13.20 0.35 -10.16
C ASN A 201 -12.38 0.40 -11.45
N PRO A 202 -12.98 0.18 -12.64
CA PRO A 202 -12.29 0.41 -13.90
C PRO A 202 -11.84 1.87 -13.98
N ALA A 203 -10.58 2.07 -14.34
CA ALA A 203 -9.98 3.39 -14.41
C ALA A 203 -10.73 4.27 -15.41
N ASN A 204 -11.00 5.52 -15.02
CA ASN A 204 -11.76 6.51 -15.81
C ASN A 204 -13.23 6.14 -16.06
N SER A 205 -13.79 5.14 -15.37
CA SER A 205 -15.24 4.97 -15.31
C SER A 205 -15.89 6.17 -14.62
N SER A 206 -17.19 6.40 -14.87
CA SER A 206 -17.91 7.51 -14.25
C SER A 206 -17.87 7.47 -12.72
N LEU A 207 -17.87 6.28 -12.13
CA LEU A 207 -17.75 6.08 -10.69
C LEU A 207 -16.32 6.35 -10.19
N ASP A 208 -15.30 5.85 -10.90
CA ASP A 208 -13.89 6.12 -10.57
C ASP A 208 -13.58 7.61 -10.61
N LEU A 209 -14.00 8.33 -11.66
CA LEU A 209 -13.78 9.78 -11.77
C LEU A 209 -14.40 10.57 -10.61
N LYS A 210 -15.55 10.12 -10.10
CA LYS A 210 -16.21 10.73 -8.94
C LYS A 210 -15.50 10.41 -7.63
N LEU A 211 -15.15 9.13 -7.40
CA LEU A 211 -14.44 8.70 -6.19
C LEU A 211 -13.03 9.30 -6.11
N ARG A 212 -12.35 9.54 -7.25
CA ARG A 212 -11.05 10.23 -7.28
C ARG A 212 -11.12 11.63 -6.68
N GLN A 213 -12.21 12.37 -6.92
CA GLN A 213 -12.45 13.69 -6.34
C GLN A 213 -12.83 13.63 -4.86
N LEU A 214 -13.04 12.44 -4.31
CA LEU A 214 -13.42 12.19 -2.91
C LEU A 214 -12.51 11.17 -2.24
N SER A 215 -11.30 10.98 -2.77
CA SER A 215 -10.39 9.91 -2.37
C SER A 215 -9.88 10.05 -0.93
N HIS A 216 -9.96 11.24 -0.34
CA HIS A 216 -9.62 11.49 1.07
C HIS A 216 -10.82 11.26 2.02
N SER A 217 -12.02 11.00 1.49
CA SER A 217 -13.24 10.84 2.27
C SER A 217 -13.62 9.38 2.46
N PHE A 218 -13.51 8.87 3.68
CA PHE A 218 -13.92 7.50 4.00
C PHE A 218 -15.41 7.24 3.70
N CYS A 219 -16.30 8.16 4.11
CA CYS A 219 -17.74 7.96 3.94
C CYS A 219 -18.17 7.96 2.46
N ALA A 220 -17.39 8.59 1.57
CA ALA A 220 -17.65 8.50 0.13
C ALA A 220 -17.53 7.06 -0.38
N PHE A 221 -16.59 6.27 0.15
CA PHE A 221 -16.46 4.85 -0.19
C PHE A 221 -17.54 3.99 0.47
N ARG A 222 -17.85 4.26 1.74
CA ARG A 222 -18.88 3.52 2.48
C ARG A 222 -20.27 3.64 1.83
N ASP A 223 -20.65 4.85 1.43
CA ASP A 223 -22.02 5.14 0.98
C ASP A 223 -22.21 4.92 -0.52
N ASN A 224 -21.13 4.76 -1.29
CA ASN A 224 -21.18 4.57 -2.73
C ASN A 224 -20.53 3.22 -3.13
N PRO A 225 -21.31 2.24 -3.61
CA PRO A 225 -20.78 0.93 -3.92
C PRO A 225 -19.82 0.99 -5.10
N SER A 226 -18.59 0.49 -4.92
CA SER A 226 -17.66 0.22 -6.01
C SER A 226 -18.12 -0.95 -6.89
N LEU A 227 -17.54 -1.08 -8.08
CA LEU A 227 -17.79 -2.24 -8.95
C LEU A 227 -17.41 -3.54 -8.25
N LEU A 228 -16.26 -3.56 -7.59
CA LEU A 228 -15.79 -4.69 -6.79
C LEU A 228 -15.39 -4.21 -5.39
N ASN A 229 -15.75 -4.99 -4.39
CA ASN A 229 -15.45 -4.75 -2.98
C ASN A 229 -15.13 -6.07 -2.27
N LEU A 230 -15.21 -6.09 -0.93
CA LEU A 230 -14.97 -7.28 -0.12
C LEU A 230 -15.82 -8.50 -0.50
N ASN A 231 -17.00 -8.33 -1.12
CA ASN A 231 -17.79 -9.47 -1.60
C ASN A 231 -17.11 -10.23 -2.75
N ASN A 232 -16.18 -9.58 -3.45
CA ASN A 232 -15.43 -10.14 -4.57
C ASN A 232 -13.95 -10.39 -4.23
N ALA A 233 -13.54 -10.13 -2.99
CA ALA A 233 -12.16 -10.23 -2.57
C ALA A 233 -12.00 -11.23 -1.40
N ASP A 234 -11.16 -12.24 -1.60
CA ASP A 234 -10.77 -13.11 -0.48
C ASP A 234 -9.65 -12.43 0.30
N ARG A 235 -9.81 -12.33 1.63
CA ARG A 235 -8.83 -11.72 2.54
C ARG A 235 -8.00 -12.79 3.23
N SER A 236 -6.72 -12.52 3.42
CA SER A 236 -5.77 -13.41 4.09
C SER A 236 -4.56 -12.62 4.59
N MET A 237 -3.70 -13.24 5.39
CA MET A 237 -2.47 -12.62 5.88
C MET A 237 -1.24 -13.28 5.24
N THR A 238 -0.18 -12.50 5.06
CA THR A 238 1.08 -13.00 4.52
C THR A 238 2.31 -12.37 5.19
N LEU A 239 3.40 -13.12 5.24
CA LEU A 239 4.74 -12.63 5.67
C LEU A 239 5.68 -12.45 4.46
N ARG A 240 5.14 -12.50 3.24
CA ARG A 240 5.93 -12.34 2.03
C ARG A 240 6.50 -10.92 1.91
N GLY A 241 7.63 -10.85 1.22
CA GLY A 241 8.30 -9.58 0.92
C GLY A 241 9.45 -9.28 1.86
N LEU A 242 9.86 -8.01 1.90
CA LEU A 242 10.96 -7.56 2.75
C LEU A 242 10.50 -7.38 4.20
N GLY A 243 11.24 -8.00 5.11
CA GLY A 243 11.03 -7.89 6.56
C GLY A 243 10.08 -8.96 7.13
N PRO A 244 10.04 -9.10 8.46
CA PRO A 244 9.26 -10.14 9.13
C PRO A 244 7.82 -9.71 9.46
N MET A 245 7.34 -8.59 8.93
CA MET A 245 6.05 -8.02 9.32
C MET A 245 4.91 -8.62 8.51
N ALA A 246 3.78 -8.83 9.17
CA ALA A 246 2.56 -9.29 8.54
C ALA A 246 2.01 -8.20 7.61
N LYS A 247 1.36 -8.64 6.54
CA LYS A 247 0.65 -7.83 5.57
C LYS A 247 -0.70 -8.48 5.30
N GLU A 248 -1.71 -7.67 5.09
CA GLU A 248 -2.99 -8.18 4.60
C GLU A 248 -2.93 -8.35 3.08
N GLN A 249 -3.57 -9.40 2.59
CA GLN A 249 -3.62 -9.81 1.21
C GLN A 249 -5.07 -9.87 0.74
N PHE A 250 -5.34 -9.24 -0.41
CA PHE A 250 -6.62 -9.25 -1.09
C PHE A 250 -6.49 -9.97 -2.44
N TYR A 251 -7.20 -11.09 -2.59
CA TYR A 251 -7.38 -11.74 -3.89
C TYR A 251 -8.71 -11.31 -4.50
N VAL A 252 -8.64 -10.26 -5.33
CA VAL A 252 -9.81 -9.63 -5.97
C VAL A 252 -10.18 -10.40 -7.23
N LYS A 253 -11.43 -10.84 -7.34
CA LYS A 253 -11.97 -11.66 -8.44
C LYS A 253 -13.02 -10.89 -9.25
N GLY A 254 -13.33 -11.41 -10.44
CA GLY A 254 -14.40 -10.86 -11.29
C GLY A 254 -13.99 -9.63 -12.09
N LEU A 255 -12.69 -9.48 -12.34
CA LEU A 255 -12.15 -8.45 -13.21
C LEU A 255 -12.31 -8.86 -14.68
N ASN A 256 -12.33 -7.88 -15.57
CA ASN A 256 -12.30 -8.09 -17.01
C ASN A 256 -10.86 -8.10 -17.51
N ALA A 257 -10.58 -8.89 -18.55
CA ALA A 257 -9.27 -8.96 -19.18
C ALA A 257 -8.89 -7.63 -19.85
N SER A 258 -7.58 -7.38 -19.98
CA SER A 258 -7.02 -6.20 -20.65
C SER A 258 -7.62 -4.86 -20.16
N THR A 259 -7.98 -4.77 -18.88
CA THR A 259 -8.64 -3.60 -18.30
C THR A 259 -7.79 -3.03 -17.18
N THR A 260 -7.63 -1.70 -17.17
CA THR A 260 -6.96 -0.99 -16.09
C THR A 260 -7.98 -0.63 -15.00
N TYR A 261 -7.61 -0.88 -13.75
CA TYR A 261 -8.41 -0.62 -12.56
C TYR A 261 -7.65 0.29 -11.60
N ASN A 262 -8.40 1.08 -10.83
CA ASN A 262 -7.90 1.75 -9.63
C ASN A 262 -8.44 1.02 -8.40
N ALA A 263 -7.57 0.72 -7.45
CA ALA A 263 -7.92 0.18 -6.14
C ALA A 263 -7.67 1.19 -5.04
N TYR A 264 -8.65 1.34 -4.16
CA TYR A 264 -8.65 2.19 -2.98
C TYR A 264 -8.71 1.29 -1.75
N LEU A 265 -7.81 1.53 -0.80
CA LEU A 265 -7.81 0.88 0.51
C LEU A 265 -8.37 1.88 1.53
N VAL A 266 -9.22 1.40 2.43
CA VAL A 266 -9.74 2.20 3.54
C VAL A 266 -9.74 1.40 4.84
N ASP A 267 -9.63 2.10 5.96
CA ASP A 267 -9.64 1.56 7.32
C ASP A 267 -10.80 2.17 8.13
N PRO A 268 -11.89 1.44 8.37
CA PRO A 268 -13.02 1.95 9.14
C PRO A 268 -12.68 2.10 10.63
N ASN A 269 -13.17 3.16 11.26
CA ASN A 269 -13.11 3.25 12.72
C ASN A 269 -14.08 2.24 13.35
N ASN A 270 -13.57 1.35 14.20
CA ASN A 270 -14.42 0.31 14.79
C ASN A 270 -15.49 0.90 15.72
N GLY A 271 -16.76 0.77 15.33
CA GLY A 271 -17.92 1.19 16.13
C GLY A 271 -18.23 2.70 16.12
N THR A 272 -17.56 3.50 15.28
CA THR A 272 -17.81 4.95 15.16
C THR A 272 -17.77 5.41 13.71
N LEU A 273 -18.32 6.59 13.42
CA LEU A 273 -18.16 7.22 12.11
C LEU A 273 -16.70 7.55 11.80
N GLY A 274 -16.41 7.70 10.51
CA GLY A 274 -15.08 7.98 9.99
C GLY A 274 -14.18 6.77 9.82
N GLY A 275 -12.97 7.06 9.38
CA GLY A 275 -11.98 6.09 8.97
C GLY A 275 -10.82 6.76 8.26
N THR A 276 -9.83 5.96 7.94
CA THR A 276 -8.62 6.38 7.21
C THR A 276 -8.70 5.93 5.76
N THR A 277 -8.36 6.79 4.81
CA THR A 277 -8.19 6.39 3.42
C THR A 277 -6.71 6.48 3.01
N PHE A 278 -6.31 5.64 2.06
CA PHE A 278 -4.94 5.59 1.57
C PHE A 278 -4.85 5.97 0.09
N GLN A 279 -3.65 6.36 -0.35
CA GLN A 279 -3.37 6.59 -1.76
C GLN A 279 -3.78 5.37 -2.63
N ALA A 280 -4.55 5.65 -3.67
CA ALA A 280 -5.02 4.63 -4.61
C ALA A 280 -3.88 4.10 -5.51
N ILE A 281 -4.02 2.86 -5.98
CA ILE A 281 -3.09 2.26 -6.95
C ILE A 281 -3.79 1.86 -8.24
N GLY A 282 -3.09 2.03 -9.36
CA GLY A 282 -3.49 1.50 -10.66
C GLY A 282 -2.89 0.12 -10.92
N PHE A 283 -3.67 -0.79 -11.50
CA PHE A 283 -3.14 -2.05 -12.06
C PHE A 283 -3.91 -2.46 -13.31
N THR A 284 -3.30 -3.29 -14.15
CA THR A 284 -3.90 -3.77 -15.41
C THR A 284 -3.97 -5.29 -15.42
N THR A 285 -5.14 -5.83 -15.74
CA THR A 285 -5.33 -7.27 -15.93
C THR A 285 -4.73 -7.73 -17.25
N LYS A 286 -4.30 -8.99 -17.28
CA LYS A 286 -3.74 -9.58 -18.49
C LYS A 286 -4.80 -9.78 -19.57
N GLN A 287 -4.39 -9.80 -20.83
CA GLN A 287 -5.27 -10.00 -21.97
C GLN A 287 -5.70 -11.47 -22.10
N ASN A 288 -4.76 -12.40 -21.92
CA ASN A 288 -4.98 -13.81 -22.17
C ASN A 288 -4.98 -14.63 -20.86
N THR A 289 -5.64 -15.78 -20.92
CA THR A 289 -5.76 -16.72 -19.78
C THR A 289 -4.56 -17.66 -19.62
N THR A 290 -3.55 -17.56 -20.49
CA THR A 290 -2.31 -18.36 -20.45
C THR A 290 -1.54 -18.14 -19.14
N CYS A 291 -1.62 -16.95 -18.59
CA CYS A 291 -0.99 -16.58 -17.33
C CYS A 291 -2.00 -16.65 -16.20
N GLN A 292 -1.77 -17.54 -15.24
CA GLN A 292 -2.63 -17.70 -14.08
C GLN A 292 -1.92 -17.21 -12.82
N LEU A 293 -2.64 -16.45 -12.00
CA LEU A 293 -2.13 -15.94 -10.74
C LEU A 293 -2.02 -17.07 -9.71
N ILE A 294 -0.80 -17.32 -9.22
CA ILE A 294 -0.54 -18.31 -8.16
C ILE A 294 0.09 -17.63 -6.95
N TYR A 295 -0.31 -18.06 -5.76
CA TYR A 295 0.12 -17.50 -4.48
C TYR A 295 -0.11 -18.52 -3.34
N ASP A 296 0.39 -18.22 -2.14
CA ASP A 296 0.31 -19.08 -0.94
C ASP A 296 0.87 -20.50 -1.15
N LEU A 297 1.98 -20.60 -1.88
CA LEU A 297 2.75 -21.83 -2.03
C LEU A 297 3.43 -22.20 -0.69
N GLU A 298 3.51 -23.49 -0.37
CA GLU A 298 4.05 -23.97 0.91
C GLU A 298 5.59 -23.91 0.90
N PHE A 299 6.22 -24.43 -0.15
CA PHE A 299 7.67 -24.44 -0.29
C PHE A 299 8.17 -23.09 -0.84
N CYS A 300 7.78 -22.69 -2.04
CA CYS A 300 8.13 -21.42 -2.67
C CYS A 300 7.28 -20.25 -2.12
N SER A 301 7.26 -20.12 -0.79
CA SER A 301 6.41 -19.21 -0.03
C SER A 301 6.52 -17.73 -0.41
N ASN A 302 7.55 -17.31 -1.14
CA ASN A 302 7.75 -15.95 -1.62
C ASN A 302 7.21 -15.70 -3.05
N VAL A 303 6.58 -16.70 -3.67
CA VAL A 303 5.98 -16.59 -5.01
C VAL A 303 4.53 -16.15 -4.89
N ALA A 304 4.18 -15.09 -5.62
CA ALA A 304 2.86 -14.47 -5.62
C ALA A 304 2.63 -13.68 -6.92
N TYR A 305 2.74 -14.37 -8.05
CA TYR A 305 2.69 -13.75 -9.37
C TYR A 305 2.07 -14.69 -10.41
N ALA A 306 1.80 -14.17 -11.60
CA ALA A 306 1.22 -14.95 -12.68
C ALA A 306 2.27 -15.88 -13.30
N ALA A 307 1.96 -17.17 -13.34
CA ALA A 307 2.80 -18.21 -13.93
C ALA A 307 2.10 -18.83 -15.15
N PRO A 308 2.86 -19.45 -16.08
CA PRO A 308 2.28 -20.17 -17.21
C PRO A 308 1.35 -21.26 -16.72
N GLY A 309 0.11 -21.23 -17.22
CA GLY A 309 -0.97 -22.10 -16.82
C GLY A 309 -1.84 -22.50 -18.00
N SER A 310 -2.84 -23.35 -17.70
CA SER A 310 -3.83 -23.80 -18.68
C SER A 310 -5.18 -23.94 -17.96
N PRO A 311 -6.05 -22.91 -17.97
CA PRO A 311 -7.24 -22.86 -17.11
C PRO A 311 -8.27 -23.94 -17.38
N THR A 312 -8.22 -24.56 -18.56
CA THR A 312 -9.05 -25.70 -18.92
C THR A 312 -8.57 -27.01 -18.28
N ARG A 313 -7.33 -27.06 -17.78
CA ARG A 313 -6.68 -28.25 -17.22
C ARG A 313 -6.36 -28.11 -15.73
N PHE A 314 -6.00 -26.89 -15.30
CA PHE A 314 -5.56 -26.60 -13.94
C PHE A 314 -6.32 -25.39 -13.39
N SER A 315 -6.79 -25.51 -12.15
CA SER A 315 -7.17 -24.34 -11.35
C SER A 315 -5.90 -23.68 -10.81
N ALA A 316 -5.99 -22.41 -10.42
CA ALA A 316 -4.85 -21.68 -9.84
C ALA A 316 -4.19 -22.44 -8.67
N GLY A 317 -5.01 -23.04 -7.79
CA GLY A 317 -4.50 -23.82 -6.65
C GLY A 317 -3.80 -25.12 -7.06
N THR A 318 -4.31 -25.86 -8.04
CA THR A 318 -3.63 -27.09 -8.50
C THR A 318 -2.38 -26.78 -9.31
N LEU A 319 -2.37 -25.67 -10.05
CA LEU A 319 -1.18 -25.16 -10.74
C LEU A 319 -0.10 -24.75 -9.74
N ALA A 320 -0.46 -23.97 -8.71
CA ALA A 320 0.44 -23.55 -7.65
C ALA A 320 1.09 -24.78 -6.98
N LYS A 321 0.28 -25.76 -6.58
CA LYS A 321 0.74 -27.00 -5.97
C LYS A 321 1.70 -27.78 -6.88
N TRP A 322 1.41 -27.89 -8.17
CA TRP A 322 2.31 -28.60 -9.10
C TRP A 322 3.69 -27.94 -9.15
N TYR A 323 3.74 -26.61 -9.35
CA TYR A 323 5.00 -25.87 -9.38
C TYR A 323 5.77 -26.02 -8.06
N ASP A 324 5.05 -25.94 -6.94
CA ASP A 324 5.62 -26.02 -5.61
C ASP A 324 6.23 -27.41 -5.31
N GLU A 325 5.53 -28.48 -5.69
CA GLU A 325 6.00 -29.86 -5.57
C GLU A 325 7.25 -30.13 -6.43
N GLN A 326 7.32 -29.58 -7.65
CA GLN A 326 8.53 -29.68 -8.47
C GLN A 326 9.72 -29.02 -7.77
N ALA A 327 9.54 -27.79 -7.28
CA ALA A 327 10.60 -27.05 -6.60
C ALA A 327 11.05 -27.76 -5.30
N ALA A 328 10.10 -28.24 -4.49
CA ALA A 328 10.40 -28.99 -3.27
C ALA A 328 11.18 -30.29 -3.58
N GLY A 329 10.84 -30.99 -4.68
CA GLY A 329 11.54 -32.19 -5.12
C GLY A 329 13.01 -31.94 -5.48
N PHE A 330 13.29 -30.91 -6.29
CA PHE A 330 14.68 -30.52 -6.60
C PHE A 330 15.44 -30.04 -5.38
N TYR A 331 14.78 -29.29 -4.50
CA TYR A 331 15.39 -28.80 -3.27
C TYR A 331 15.77 -29.93 -2.32
N LYS A 332 14.92 -30.95 -2.18
CA LYS A 332 15.20 -32.13 -1.35
C LYS A 332 16.49 -32.83 -1.78
N ASN A 333 16.70 -33.03 -3.08
CA ASN A 333 17.95 -33.62 -3.58
C ASN A 333 19.17 -32.75 -3.24
N PHE A 334 19.05 -31.44 -3.40
CA PHE A 334 20.09 -30.49 -2.99
C PHE A 334 20.40 -30.56 -1.48
N THR A 335 19.39 -30.69 -0.61
CA THR A 335 19.63 -30.79 0.84
C THR A 335 20.43 -32.03 1.22
N TYR A 336 20.27 -33.15 0.51
CA TYR A 336 21.11 -34.33 0.74
C TYR A 336 22.58 -34.08 0.43
N THR A 337 22.87 -33.30 -0.62
CA THR A 337 24.24 -32.87 -0.93
C THR A 337 24.75 -31.88 0.13
N LEU A 338 23.91 -30.93 0.55
CA LEU A 338 24.27 -29.95 1.59
C LEU A 338 24.59 -30.60 2.93
N HIS A 339 23.89 -31.68 3.30
CA HIS A 339 24.13 -32.42 4.55
C HIS A 339 25.46 -33.18 4.59
N GLN A 340 26.11 -33.40 3.45
CA GLN A 340 27.44 -34.02 3.41
C GLN A 340 28.54 -33.05 3.84
N LEU A 341 28.22 -31.76 3.95
CA LEU A 341 29.16 -30.72 4.37
C LEU A 341 29.08 -30.50 5.87
N PRO A 342 30.20 -30.20 6.53
CA PRO A 342 30.22 -29.89 7.95
C PRO A 342 29.69 -28.47 8.19
N CYS A 343 28.36 -28.31 8.14
CA CYS A 343 27.68 -27.02 8.29
C CYS A 343 27.79 -26.40 9.69
N ASN A 344 28.14 -27.20 10.69
CA ASN A 344 28.34 -26.78 12.09
C ASN A 344 29.80 -27.01 12.51
N ALA A 345 30.73 -26.61 11.66
CA ALA A 345 32.16 -26.71 11.93
C ALA A 345 32.70 -25.43 12.61
N SER A 346 33.88 -25.55 13.24
CA SER A 346 34.61 -24.37 13.73
C SER A 346 34.95 -23.41 12.58
N LYS A 347 35.18 -22.12 12.88
CA LYS A 347 35.49 -21.08 11.87
C LYS A 347 36.70 -21.40 10.98
N GLU A 348 37.57 -22.30 11.41
CA GLU A 348 38.76 -22.76 10.67
C GLU A 348 38.44 -23.85 9.64
N SER A 349 37.27 -24.48 9.76
CA SER A 349 36.80 -25.61 8.96
C SER A 349 35.53 -25.32 8.16
N THR A 350 35.04 -24.08 8.19
CA THR A 350 33.92 -23.64 7.35
C THR A 350 34.40 -23.28 5.95
N TYR A 351 33.56 -23.52 4.93
CA TYR A 351 33.89 -23.19 3.54
C TYR A 351 33.90 -21.68 3.27
N SER A 352 33.33 -20.88 4.18
CA SER A 352 33.28 -19.43 4.10
C SER A 352 33.28 -18.83 5.50
N LEU A 353 33.87 -17.63 5.63
CA LEU A 353 33.85 -16.82 6.85
C LEU A 353 32.66 -15.85 6.90
N LEU A 354 31.99 -15.63 5.76
CA LEU A 354 30.91 -14.67 5.60
C LEU A 354 29.54 -15.34 5.41
N ARG A 355 29.53 -16.55 4.83
CA ARG A 355 28.31 -17.29 4.49
C ARG A 355 28.32 -18.65 5.15
N ASN A 356 27.13 -19.15 5.47
CA ASN A 356 26.94 -20.47 6.05
C ASN A 356 25.92 -21.31 5.23
N CYS A 357 25.72 -22.56 5.65
CA CYS A 357 24.81 -23.45 4.94
C CYS A 357 23.35 -22.94 4.91
N THR A 358 22.91 -22.17 5.90
CA THR A 358 21.57 -21.56 5.89
C THR A 358 21.46 -20.50 4.80
N ASP A 359 22.49 -19.68 4.60
CA ASP A 359 22.54 -18.72 3.49
C ASP A 359 22.53 -19.42 2.13
N CYS A 360 23.36 -20.45 1.96
CA CYS A 360 23.39 -21.27 0.75
C CYS A 360 22.02 -21.90 0.45
N ALA A 361 21.40 -22.50 1.48
CA ALA A 361 20.09 -23.13 1.37
C ALA A 361 19.00 -22.12 0.98
N ALA A 362 18.96 -20.96 1.62
CA ALA A 362 18.00 -19.91 1.31
C ALA A 362 18.19 -19.34 -0.10
N ASN A 363 19.43 -19.05 -0.52
CA ASN A 363 19.71 -18.49 -1.83
C ASN A 363 19.50 -19.51 -2.96
N TYR A 364 19.83 -20.79 -2.73
CA TYR A 364 19.48 -21.87 -3.67
C TYR A 364 17.96 -21.99 -3.81
N LYS A 365 17.20 -21.95 -2.70
CA LYS A 365 15.73 -21.96 -2.74
C LYS A 365 15.16 -20.79 -3.56
N ASN A 366 15.63 -19.57 -3.31
CA ASN A 366 15.16 -18.38 -4.03
C ASN A 366 15.47 -18.47 -5.54
N TRP A 367 16.69 -18.86 -5.89
CA TRP A 367 17.08 -19.10 -7.29
C TRP A 367 16.23 -20.20 -7.94
N LEU A 368 16.05 -21.33 -7.24
CA LEU A 368 15.28 -22.47 -7.73
C LEU A 368 13.83 -22.10 -8.01
N CYS A 369 13.15 -21.43 -7.07
CA CYS A 369 11.77 -20.97 -7.26
C CYS A 369 11.66 -19.98 -8.43
N ALA A 370 12.62 -19.06 -8.59
CA ALA A 370 12.61 -18.09 -9.70
C ALA A 370 12.79 -18.76 -11.07
N VAL A 371 13.64 -19.79 -11.15
CA VAL A 371 13.98 -20.53 -12.37
C VAL A 371 12.89 -21.54 -12.75
N LEU A 372 12.31 -22.25 -11.78
CA LEU A 372 11.29 -23.27 -12.03
C LEU A 372 9.89 -22.70 -12.22
N ILE A 373 9.61 -21.53 -11.66
CA ILE A 373 8.29 -20.89 -11.71
C ILE A 373 8.44 -19.57 -12.48
N PRO A 374 8.36 -19.60 -13.82
CA PRO A 374 8.52 -18.39 -14.62
C PRO A 374 7.40 -17.40 -14.31
N ARG A 375 7.74 -16.12 -14.16
CA ARG A 375 6.74 -15.06 -14.17
C ARG A 375 6.37 -14.75 -15.60
N CYS A 376 5.09 -14.76 -15.93
CA CYS A 376 4.63 -14.61 -17.30
C CYS A 376 3.78 -13.35 -17.50
N THR A 377 3.77 -12.88 -18.74
CA THR A 377 2.98 -11.74 -19.21
C THR A 377 2.39 -12.03 -20.59
N ASP A 378 1.46 -11.18 -21.01
CA ASP A 378 0.82 -11.28 -22.32
C ASP A 378 1.82 -11.29 -23.48
N TRP A 379 1.50 -12.09 -24.48
CA TRP A 379 2.30 -12.23 -25.70
C TRP A 379 2.45 -10.91 -26.47
N ALA A 380 1.46 -10.02 -26.39
CA ALA A 380 1.41 -8.74 -27.09
C ALA A 380 2.34 -7.67 -26.48
N ARG A 381 2.78 -7.84 -25.23
CA ARG A 381 3.66 -6.89 -24.54
C ARG A 381 5.05 -6.88 -25.18
N ASN A 382 5.59 -5.75 -25.63
CA ASN A 382 6.80 -5.70 -26.48
C ASN A 382 8.07 -5.15 -25.81
N ASP A 383 8.15 -5.19 -24.48
CA ASP A 383 9.34 -4.77 -23.75
C ASP A 383 10.56 -5.65 -24.06
N THR A 384 11.73 -5.02 -24.12
CA THR A 384 12.99 -5.62 -24.61
C THR A 384 13.54 -6.73 -23.70
N PHE A 385 13.17 -6.73 -22.43
CA PHE A 385 13.61 -7.72 -21.44
C PHE A 385 12.75 -9.00 -21.43
N LEU A 386 11.68 -9.05 -22.24
CA LEU A 386 10.77 -10.18 -22.29
C LEU A 386 11.25 -11.25 -23.27
N SER A 387 11.16 -12.52 -22.85
CA SER A 387 11.50 -13.66 -23.69
C SER A 387 10.24 -14.35 -24.18
N LEU A 388 10.03 -14.43 -25.49
CA LEU A 388 8.90 -15.17 -26.06
C LEU A 388 9.08 -16.67 -25.82
N LYS A 389 8.03 -17.30 -25.29
CA LYS A 389 7.95 -18.74 -25.04
C LYS A 389 6.74 -19.31 -25.78
N ASN A 390 7.02 -20.26 -26.66
CA ASN A 390 6.03 -21.03 -27.41
C ASN A 390 6.57 -22.44 -27.56
N ASN A 391 6.08 -23.38 -26.73
CA ASN A 391 6.61 -24.75 -26.59
C ASN A 391 8.13 -24.79 -26.39
N THR A 392 8.66 -23.78 -25.69
CA THR A 392 10.09 -23.53 -25.46
C THR A 392 10.30 -22.95 -24.06
N SER A 393 9.40 -23.30 -23.14
CA SER A 393 9.45 -22.90 -21.73
C SER A 393 10.80 -23.29 -21.14
N ARG A 394 11.32 -22.46 -20.23
CA ARG A 394 12.61 -22.70 -19.58
C ARG A 394 12.70 -24.08 -18.92
N TYR A 395 11.61 -24.52 -18.33
CA TYR A 395 11.48 -25.84 -17.74
C TYR A 395 10.62 -26.74 -18.65
N PRO A 396 11.19 -27.78 -19.29
CA PRO A 396 10.48 -28.56 -20.31
C PRO A 396 9.18 -29.21 -19.83
N LEU A 397 9.06 -29.55 -18.53
CA LEU A 397 7.82 -30.14 -18.01
C LEU A 397 6.64 -29.16 -18.01
N ILE A 398 6.89 -27.84 -18.10
CA ILE A 398 5.83 -26.86 -18.30
C ILE A 398 5.15 -27.11 -19.65
N ASP A 399 5.94 -27.30 -20.71
CA ASP A 399 5.40 -27.56 -22.05
C ASP A 399 4.75 -28.96 -22.14
N GLU A 400 5.29 -29.96 -21.42
CA GLU A 400 4.78 -31.33 -21.45
C GLU A 400 3.48 -31.51 -20.65
N TYR A 401 3.44 -31.01 -19.40
CA TYR A 401 2.34 -31.27 -18.46
C TYR A 401 1.31 -30.15 -18.40
N ILE A 402 1.77 -28.89 -18.31
CA ILE A 402 0.88 -27.72 -18.22
C ILE A 402 0.31 -27.40 -19.60
N GLN A 403 1.16 -27.47 -20.64
CA GLN A 403 0.81 -27.12 -22.02
C GLN A 403 0.21 -25.71 -22.11
N PRO A 404 0.92 -24.66 -21.65
CA PRO A 404 0.42 -23.30 -21.75
C PRO A 404 0.35 -22.86 -23.23
N GLY A 405 -0.52 -21.90 -23.53
CA GLY A 405 -0.44 -21.17 -24.80
C GLY A 405 0.84 -20.32 -24.90
N PRO A 406 1.07 -19.62 -26.02
CA PRO A 406 2.21 -18.70 -26.13
C PRO A 406 2.15 -17.61 -25.06
N TYR A 407 3.30 -17.32 -24.43
CA TYR A 407 3.44 -16.29 -23.41
C TYR A 407 4.80 -15.61 -23.51
N LYS A 408 4.97 -14.48 -22.82
CA LYS A 408 6.28 -13.86 -22.62
C LYS A 408 6.74 -14.06 -21.19
N GLU A 409 7.95 -14.55 -21.02
CA GLU A 409 8.61 -14.75 -19.72
C GLU A 409 9.34 -13.47 -19.30
N ILE A 410 9.13 -13.06 -18.05
CA ILE A 410 10.02 -12.15 -17.34
C ILE A 410 11.14 -13.03 -16.75
N LEU A 411 12.37 -12.89 -17.26
CA LEU A 411 13.49 -13.76 -16.91
C LEU A 411 13.90 -13.60 -15.43
N PRO A 412 14.39 -14.65 -14.76
CA PRO A 412 14.92 -14.57 -13.40
C PRO A 412 15.97 -13.47 -13.25
N CYS A 413 15.99 -12.77 -12.12
CA CYS A 413 17.00 -11.75 -11.88
C CYS A 413 18.40 -12.38 -11.79
N SER A 414 19.36 -11.80 -12.52
CA SER A 414 20.75 -12.30 -12.59
C SER A 414 21.43 -12.38 -11.23
N TYR A 415 21.13 -11.46 -10.31
CA TYR A 415 21.69 -11.48 -8.96
C TYR A 415 21.36 -12.78 -8.20
N LEU A 416 20.21 -13.42 -8.46
CA LEU A 416 19.85 -14.67 -7.78
C LEU A 416 20.86 -15.79 -8.07
N CYS A 417 21.35 -15.87 -9.31
CA CYS A 417 22.39 -16.83 -9.67
C CYS A 417 23.70 -16.51 -8.91
N TYR A 418 24.12 -15.24 -8.94
CA TYR A 418 25.37 -14.82 -8.31
C TYR A 418 25.32 -14.97 -6.78
N GLU A 419 24.20 -14.67 -6.14
CA GLU A 419 24.00 -14.85 -4.70
C GLU A 419 24.03 -16.32 -4.30
N MET A 420 23.37 -17.19 -5.05
CA MET A 420 23.46 -18.64 -4.85
C MET A 420 24.90 -19.13 -4.99
N ALA A 421 25.57 -18.80 -6.10
CA ALA A 421 26.94 -19.24 -6.36
C ALA A 421 27.94 -18.70 -5.31
N ALA A 422 27.74 -17.47 -4.82
CA ALA A 422 28.59 -16.87 -3.79
C ALA A 422 28.30 -17.39 -2.38
N SER A 423 27.11 -17.92 -2.12
CA SER A 423 26.71 -18.39 -0.79
C SER A 423 27.00 -19.86 -0.56
N CYS A 424 27.11 -20.65 -1.62
CA CYS A 424 27.34 -22.08 -1.55
C CYS A 424 28.83 -22.45 -1.70
N PRO A 425 29.25 -23.64 -1.21
CA PRO A 425 30.61 -24.11 -1.38
C PRO A 425 30.99 -24.29 -2.84
N ILE A 426 32.27 -24.04 -3.14
CA ILE A 426 32.81 -24.14 -4.50
C ILE A 426 32.67 -25.55 -5.10
N ASP A 427 32.69 -26.59 -4.26
CA ASP A 427 32.58 -28.00 -4.68
C ASP A 427 31.24 -28.33 -5.35
N PHE A 428 30.22 -27.49 -5.16
CA PHE A 428 28.93 -27.65 -5.85
C PHE A 428 29.00 -27.22 -7.32
N GLY A 429 30.05 -26.52 -7.74
CA GLY A 429 30.30 -26.18 -9.15
C GLY A 429 29.31 -25.18 -9.75
N PHE A 430 28.52 -24.48 -8.93
CA PHE A 430 27.60 -23.47 -9.42
C PHE A 430 28.35 -22.36 -10.16
N THR A 431 28.00 -22.17 -11.43
CA THR A 431 28.64 -21.17 -12.31
C THR A 431 27.57 -20.37 -13.03
N CYS A 432 27.66 -19.05 -12.94
CA CYS A 432 26.73 -18.15 -13.63
C CYS A 432 27.30 -17.71 -14.98
N PRO A 433 26.46 -17.59 -16.04
CA PRO A 433 26.88 -17.00 -17.30
C PRO A 433 27.42 -15.58 -17.13
N LYS A 434 28.36 -15.17 -17.97
CA LYS A 434 28.91 -13.81 -17.95
C LYS A 434 28.11 -12.90 -18.89
N THR A 435 28.12 -11.59 -18.61
CA THR A 435 27.62 -10.56 -19.52
C THR A 435 28.23 -10.73 -20.91
N GLY A 436 27.40 -10.68 -21.95
CA GLY A 436 27.78 -10.93 -23.35
C GLY A 436 28.08 -12.40 -23.67
N ARG A 437 27.90 -13.32 -22.71
CA ARG A 437 28.12 -14.77 -22.86
C ARG A 437 26.92 -15.58 -22.36
N GLY A 438 25.71 -15.16 -22.75
CA GLY A 438 24.46 -15.89 -22.51
C GLY A 438 23.73 -15.52 -21.22
N LEU A 439 24.25 -14.58 -20.42
CA LEU A 439 23.55 -14.06 -19.24
C LEU A 439 22.21 -13.43 -19.64
N GLU A 440 22.22 -12.60 -20.68
CA GLU A 440 21.07 -11.83 -21.17
C GLU A 440 20.00 -12.72 -21.84
N GLN A 441 20.37 -13.96 -22.18
CA GLN A 441 19.44 -14.94 -22.75
C GLN A 441 18.68 -15.71 -21.66
N THR A 442 19.21 -15.74 -20.43
CA THR A 442 18.74 -16.62 -19.36
C THR A 442 18.35 -15.87 -18.09
N TYR A 443 18.81 -14.64 -17.90
CA TYR A 443 18.54 -13.80 -16.75
C TYR A 443 18.27 -12.35 -17.16
N GLY A 444 17.44 -11.67 -16.38
CA GLY A 444 17.17 -10.24 -16.48
C GLY A 444 17.93 -9.43 -15.43
N THR A 445 17.78 -8.11 -15.51
CA THR A 445 18.27 -7.16 -14.52
C THR A 445 17.11 -6.37 -13.93
N PRO A 446 17.12 -6.04 -12.63
CA PRO A 446 16.08 -5.20 -12.03
C PRO A 446 16.00 -3.84 -12.71
N SER A 447 14.78 -3.28 -12.82
CA SER A 447 14.56 -1.94 -13.34
C SER A 447 14.88 -0.93 -12.24
N GLN A 448 15.28 0.28 -12.65
CA GLN A 448 15.39 1.42 -11.74
C GLN A 448 14.08 2.24 -11.68
N GLU A 449 13.11 1.92 -12.52
CA GLU A 449 11.80 2.57 -12.56
C GLU A 449 10.84 1.93 -11.56
N THR A 450 10.10 2.77 -10.84
CA THR A 450 8.98 2.36 -9.99
C THR A 450 7.92 1.62 -10.78
N ASP A 451 7.40 0.53 -10.22
CA ASP A 451 6.34 -0.30 -10.76
C ASP A 451 6.67 -1.01 -12.11
N ASN A 452 7.95 -1.04 -12.53
CA ASN A 452 8.38 -1.77 -13.73
C ASN A 452 9.16 -3.06 -13.37
N ILE A 453 8.53 -4.21 -13.56
CA ILE A 453 9.10 -5.52 -13.23
C ILE A 453 9.83 -6.09 -14.44
N SER A 454 11.16 -5.89 -14.48
CA SER A 454 12.02 -6.31 -15.59
C SER A 454 12.75 -7.64 -15.39
N CYS A 455 12.70 -8.20 -14.18
CA CYS A 455 13.20 -9.55 -13.91
C CYS A 455 12.39 -10.22 -12.80
N ASN A 456 12.40 -11.55 -12.74
CA ASN A 456 11.64 -12.35 -11.79
C ASN A 456 12.47 -12.66 -10.54
N ALA A 457 11.96 -12.32 -9.37
CA ALA A 457 12.55 -12.69 -8.09
C ALA A 457 11.45 -12.91 -7.04
N PRO A 458 11.42 -14.08 -6.37
CA PRO A 458 10.50 -14.34 -5.28
C PRO A 458 10.69 -13.33 -4.15
N GLY A 459 9.60 -12.80 -3.59
CA GLY A 459 9.64 -11.92 -2.42
C GLY A 459 10.19 -10.53 -2.69
N VAL A 460 10.50 -10.19 -3.95
CA VAL A 460 10.79 -8.81 -4.32
C VAL A 460 9.49 -8.09 -4.60
N GLU A 461 9.15 -7.24 -3.65
CA GLU A 461 8.30 -6.10 -3.87
C GLU A 461 9.08 -5.11 -4.72
N PHE A 462 8.72 -4.96 -6.00
CA PHE A 462 9.36 -3.99 -6.89
C PHE A 462 8.89 -2.56 -6.55
N TYR A 463 9.21 -2.12 -5.33
CA TYR A 463 9.13 -0.73 -4.92
C TYR A 463 10.58 -0.25 -4.87
N VAL A 464 10.95 0.61 -5.82
CA VAL A 464 12.12 1.46 -5.61
C VAL A 464 11.72 2.33 -4.43
N SER A 465 12.34 2.12 -3.27
CA SER A 465 12.41 3.17 -2.28
C SER A 465 12.96 4.40 -3.01
N GLU A 466 12.32 5.55 -2.88
CA GLU A 466 12.92 6.84 -3.16
C GLU A 466 14.06 7.10 -2.15
N ALA A 467 15.08 6.25 -2.14
CA ALA A 467 16.41 6.70 -1.81
C ALA A 467 16.84 7.50 -3.03
N TYR A 468 16.49 8.78 -3.06
CA TYR A 468 17.13 9.75 -3.93
C TYR A 468 18.62 9.66 -3.58
N THR A 469 19.37 8.79 -4.26
CA THR A 469 20.81 8.94 -4.34
C THR A 469 20.99 10.20 -5.16
N SER A 470 20.91 11.35 -4.48
CA SER A 470 21.48 12.58 -4.97
C SER A 470 22.90 12.19 -5.32
N THR A 471 23.16 12.01 -6.61
CA THR A 471 24.51 11.95 -7.13
C THR A 471 25.09 13.31 -6.80
N ILE A 472 25.71 13.43 -5.62
CA ILE A 472 26.48 14.62 -5.27
C ILE A 472 27.55 14.66 -6.34
N ARG A 473 27.38 15.52 -7.34
CA ARG A 473 28.42 15.79 -8.33
C ARG A 473 29.64 16.20 -7.52
N TYR A 474 30.67 15.37 -7.52
CA TYR A 474 31.92 15.61 -6.79
C TYR A 474 32.51 17.01 -7.05
N ASN A 475 32.19 17.60 -8.21
CA ASN A 475 32.56 18.97 -8.57
C ASN A 475 31.98 20.05 -7.63
N SER A 476 30.78 19.85 -7.06
CA SER A 476 30.16 20.80 -6.12
C SER A 476 30.80 20.75 -4.73
N LEU A 477 31.20 19.55 -4.29
CA LEU A 477 31.97 19.34 -3.06
C LEU A 477 33.38 19.92 -3.16
N PHE A 478 34.03 19.77 -4.31
CA PHE A 478 35.37 20.32 -4.54
C PHE A 478 35.38 21.86 -4.46
N LEU A 479 34.37 22.53 -5.01
CA LEU A 479 34.24 23.99 -4.94
C LEU A 479 33.98 24.50 -3.51
N LEU A 480 33.17 23.80 -2.72
CA LEU A 480 32.92 24.15 -1.32
C LEU A 480 34.19 23.98 -0.45
N VAL A 481 34.95 22.91 -0.68
CA VAL A 481 36.24 22.69 0.00
C VAL A 481 37.26 23.74 -0.41
N LEU A 482 37.33 24.10 -1.70
CA LEU A 482 38.24 25.14 -2.18
C LEU A 482 37.88 26.53 -1.62
N PHE A 483 36.59 26.84 -1.52
CA PHE A 483 36.12 28.10 -0.93
C PHE A 483 36.43 28.18 0.57
N TRP A 484 36.31 27.05 1.29
CA TRP A 484 36.68 26.96 2.70
C TRP A 484 38.21 27.11 2.90
N PHE A 485 39.03 26.50 2.05
CA PHE A 485 40.49 26.66 2.10
C PHE A 485 40.94 28.09 1.78
N ILE A 486 40.29 28.77 0.82
CA ILE A 486 40.60 30.16 0.48
C ILE A 486 40.25 31.08 1.65
N PHE A 487 39.10 30.88 2.31
CA PHE A 487 38.70 31.71 3.46
C PHE A 487 39.60 31.51 4.68
N HIS A 488 40.14 30.32 4.91
CA HIS A 488 40.95 30.05 6.10
C HIS A 488 42.44 30.45 5.98
N PHE A 489 42.91 30.74 4.76
CA PHE A 489 44.30 31.18 4.50
C PHE A 489 44.41 32.67 4.15
N LEU A 490 43.30 33.42 4.19
CA LEU A 490 43.24 34.87 3.95
C LEU A 490 42.97 35.69 5.22
N GLU A 491 43.04 35.07 6.40
CA GLU A 491 43.19 35.75 7.70
C GLU A 491 44.62 35.64 8.25
#